data_AF-A0A7C7RVN3-F1
#
_entry.id   AF-A0A7C7RVN3-F1
#
_cell.length_a   1.000
_cell.length_b   1.000
_cell.length_c   1.000
_cell.angle_alpha   90.00
_cell.angle_beta   90.00
_cell.angle_gamma   90.00
#
_symmetry.space_group_name_H-M   'P 1'
#
loop_
_entity.id
_entity.type
_entity.pdbx_description
1 polymer ?
#
loop_
_entity_poly.entity_id
_entity_poly.type
_entity_poly.pdbx_seq_one_letter_code
_entity_poly.pdbx_strand_id
1 'polypeptide(L)'
;EQFFTLLNPISALDSTDKGLGYDYLGGDFKITKGVVHTRNLEMKGPQIMLNVEGQADLVLDTVNAQVKAMPLQMLDKTLKAIPLLGQLLTGGKKGGLIETYFRVDGKLSKPNFTMQPHKSLLEKPGSILKELLKLKQN
;
A
#
# COMPACT_ATOMS: atom_id res chain seq x y z
N GLU A 1 1.04 -24.93 1.70
CA GLU A 1 0.88 -24.31 3.03
C GLU A 1 1.86 -23.15 3.34
N GLN A 2 3.15 -23.35 3.64
CA GLN A 2 4.05 -22.28 4.13
C GLN A 2 4.30 -21.08 3.18
N PHE A 3 4.21 -21.28 1.87
CA PHE A 3 4.49 -20.22 0.88
C PHE A 3 3.40 -19.13 0.86
N PHE A 4 2.15 -19.49 1.12
CA PHE A 4 1.02 -18.55 1.12
C PHE A 4 0.95 -17.71 2.39
N THR A 5 1.47 -18.23 3.51
CA THR A 5 1.58 -17.49 4.77
C THR A 5 2.60 -16.35 4.67
N LEU A 6 3.66 -16.52 3.87
CA LEU A 6 4.65 -15.48 3.58
C LEU A 6 4.11 -14.33 2.71
N LEU A 7 2.99 -14.56 2.02
CA LEU A 7 2.32 -13.57 1.18
C LEU A 7 1.20 -12.83 1.91
N ASN A 8 0.95 -13.13 3.19
CA ASN A 8 -0.02 -12.39 3.98
C ASN A 8 0.62 -11.07 4.47
N PRO A 9 0.26 -9.91 3.91
CA PRO A 9 0.88 -8.63 4.25
C PRO A 9 0.56 -8.19 5.69
N ILE A 10 -0.50 -8.77 6.30
CA ILE A 10 -0.93 -8.45 7.66
C ILE A 10 0.07 -9.00 8.69
N SER A 11 0.74 -10.12 8.41
CA SER A 11 1.73 -10.71 9.32
C SER A 11 2.99 -9.85 9.50
N ALA A 12 3.33 -9.00 8.52
CA ALA A 12 4.43 -8.05 8.62
C ALA A 12 4.06 -6.78 9.42
N LEU A 13 2.76 -6.60 9.70
CA LEU A 13 2.17 -5.47 10.40
C LEU A 13 1.90 -5.79 11.88
N ASP A 14 2.61 -6.75 12.47
CA ASP A 14 2.51 -7.09 13.90
C ASP A 14 3.10 -5.95 14.77
N SER A 15 2.45 -4.79 14.72
CA SER A 15 2.66 -3.69 15.63
C SER A 15 1.97 -4.07 16.94
N THR A 16 2.76 -4.67 17.84
CA THR A 16 2.53 -4.59 19.29
C THR A 16 2.12 -3.16 19.70
N ASP A 17 1.51 -2.99 20.88
CA ASP A 17 0.88 -1.77 21.45
C ASP A 17 1.63 -0.41 21.32
N LYS A 18 2.79 -0.34 20.68
CA LYS A 18 3.65 0.82 20.44
C LYS A 18 3.39 1.57 19.12
N GLY A 19 2.47 1.11 18.26
CA GLY A 19 2.19 1.73 16.96
C GLY A 19 3.29 1.47 15.91
N LEU A 20 3.27 2.22 14.80
CA LEU A 20 4.23 2.10 13.70
C LEU A 20 5.30 3.19 13.76
N GLY A 21 6.57 2.79 13.90
CA GLY A 21 7.70 3.72 13.76
C GLY A 21 7.83 4.23 12.32
N TYR A 22 8.20 5.51 12.17
CA TYR A 22 8.43 6.16 10.89
C TYR A 22 9.64 7.11 10.95
N ASP A 23 10.36 7.21 9.84
CA ASP A 23 11.48 8.12 9.63
C ASP A 23 11.02 9.40 8.89
N TYR A 24 9.91 9.30 8.15
CA TYR A 24 9.33 10.41 7.41
C TYR A 24 7.81 10.32 7.39
N LEU A 25 7.15 11.46 7.57
CA LEU A 25 5.73 11.66 7.36
C LEU A 25 5.54 13.06 6.75
N GLY A 26 4.97 13.15 5.56
CA GLY A 26 4.80 14.44 4.91
C GLY A 26 3.97 14.37 3.63
N GLY A 27 3.46 15.51 3.20
CA GLY A 27 2.67 15.66 1.99
C GLY A 27 2.05 17.07 1.92
N ASP A 28 1.37 17.34 0.81
CA ASP A 28 0.67 18.60 0.63
C ASP A 28 -0.77 18.48 1.15
N PHE A 29 -1.21 19.53 1.83
CA PHE A 29 -2.56 19.61 2.39
C PHE A 29 -3.25 20.89 1.95
N LYS A 30 -4.49 20.76 1.47
CA LYS A 30 -5.40 21.88 1.27
C LYS A 30 -6.49 21.82 2.33
N ILE A 31 -6.57 22.86 3.15
CA ILE A 31 -7.59 22.98 4.20
C ILE A 31 -8.61 24.03 3.75
N THR A 32 -9.88 23.67 3.71
CA THR A 32 -10.96 24.60 3.36
C THR A 32 -12.19 24.28 4.19
N LYS A 33 -12.67 25.26 4.97
CA LYS A 33 -13.85 25.13 5.83
C LYS A 33 -13.81 23.88 6.75
N GLY A 34 -12.64 23.58 7.32
CA GLY A 34 -12.46 22.42 8.20
C GLY A 34 -12.28 21.08 7.49
N VAL A 35 -12.33 21.02 6.15
CA VAL A 35 -12.03 19.82 5.36
C VAL A 35 -10.60 19.84 4.88
N VAL A 36 -9.82 18.86 5.31
CA VAL A 36 -8.44 18.62 4.90
C VAL A 36 -8.43 17.69 3.69
N HIS A 37 -7.73 18.07 2.63
CA HIS A 37 -7.53 17.24 1.44
C HIS A 37 -6.04 17.02 1.22
N THR A 38 -5.66 15.80 0.84
CA THR A 38 -4.31 15.46 0.41
C THR A 38 -4.35 14.53 -0.79
N ARG A 39 -3.31 14.60 -1.63
CA ARG A 39 -3.11 13.70 -2.78
C ARG A 39 -1.80 12.93 -2.73
N ASN A 40 -0.96 13.23 -1.74
CA ASN A 40 0.43 12.77 -1.70
C ASN A 40 0.96 12.70 -0.26
N LEU A 41 0.09 12.43 0.72
CA LEU A 41 0.56 12.13 2.07
C LEU A 41 1.32 10.81 2.03
N GLU A 42 2.57 10.84 2.43
CA GLU A 42 3.47 9.70 2.45
C GLU A 42 4.03 9.50 3.86
N MET A 43 4.06 8.24 4.30
CA MET A 43 4.76 7.81 5.51
C MET A 43 5.81 6.77 5.13
N LYS A 44 7.05 6.95 5.56
CA LYS A 44 8.14 5.97 5.39
C LYS A 44 8.62 5.55 6.75
N GLY A 45 8.62 4.25 7.01
CA GLY A 45 9.25 3.66 8.17
C GLY A 45 10.04 2.42 7.80
N PRO A 46 10.73 1.81 8.78
CA PRO A 46 11.62 0.67 8.54
C PRO A 46 10.89 -0.58 8.06
N GLN A 47 9.60 -0.72 8.38
CA GLN A 47 8.81 -1.91 8.05
C GLN A 47 7.84 -1.70 6.89
N ILE A 48 7.37 -0.47 6.69
CA ILE A 48 6.28 -0.16 5.78
C ILE A 48 6.40 1.24 5.20
N MET A 49 6.00 1.36 3.94
CA MET A 49 5.69 2.64 3.31
C MET A 49 4.17 2.76 3.10
N LEU A 50 3.62 3.92 3.43
CA LEU A 50 2.22 4.27 3.18
C LEU A 50 2.14 5.47 2.24
N ASN A 51 1.19 5.43 1.31
CA ASN A 51 0.77 6.59 0.52
C ASN A 51 -0.74 6.77 0.70
N VAL A 52 -1.17 8.00 0.92
CA VAL A 52 -2.56 8.33 1.23
C VAL A 52 -3.04 9.45 0.33
N GLU A 53 -4.20 9.22 -0.27
CA GLU A 53 -4.98 10.22 -1.01
C GLU A 53 -6.40 10.23 -0.45
N GLY A 54 -6.95 11.41 -0.19
CA GLY A 54 -8.30 11.53 0.31
C GLY A 54 -8.57 12.81 1.08
N GLN A 55 -9.61 12.75 1.90
CA GLN A 55 -10.07 13.88 2.70
C GLN A 55 -10.50 13.47 4.10
N ALA A 56 -10.39 14.43 5.01
CA ALA A 56 -10.96 14.35 6.36
C ALA A 56 -11.74 15.63 6.66
N ASP A 57 -12.98 15.49 7.07
CA ASP A 57 -13.78 16.58 7.62
C ASP A 57 -13.60 16.62 9.14
N LEU A 58 -12.87 17.64 9.62
CA LEU A 58 -12.58 17.80 11.04
C LEU A 58 -13.78 18.31 11.85
N VAL A 59 -14.80 18.88 11.18
CA VAL A 59 -16.02 19.39 11.82
C VAL A 59 -17.03 18.28 11.98
N LEU A 60 -17.22 17.47 10.94
CA LEU A 60 -18.16 16.36 10.92
C LEU A 60 -17.57 15.04 11.46
N ASP A 61 -16.29 15.02 11.85
CA ASP A 61 -15.58 13.83 12.31
C ASP A 61 -15.65 12.71 11.27
N THR A 62 -15.37 13.00 9.99
CA THR A 62 -15.40 11.98 8.92
C THR A 62 -14.10 11.89 8.15
N VAL A 63 -13.82 10.70 7.62
CA VAL A 63 -12.70 10.45 6.72
C VAL A 63 -13.18 9.66 5.51
N ASN A 64 -12.56 9.90 4.37
CA ASN A 64 -12.66 9.06 3.19
C ASN A 64 -11.33 9.15 2.45
N ALA A 65 -10.55 8.08 2.52
CA ALA A 65 -9.21 8.01 1.96
C ALA A 65 -8.92 6.64 1.35
N GLN A 66 -8.05 6.65 0.35
CA GLN A 66 -7.35 5.49 -0.16
C GLN A 66 -5.95 5.47 0.46
N VAL A 67 -5.64 4.38 1.14
CA VAL A 67 -4.29 4.12 1.66
C VAL A 67 -3.67 2.99 0.83
N LYS A 68 -2.48 3.24 0.30
CA LYS A 68 -1.62 2.25 -0.33
C LYS A 68 -0.52 1.89 0.65
N ALA A 69 -0.39 0.62 0.97
CA ALA A 69 0.53 0.07 1.97
C ALA A 69 1.51 -0.90 1.32
N MET A 70 2.80 -0.69 1.55
CA MET A 70 3.88 -1.50 0.97
C MET A 70 4.81 -2.02 2.06
N PRO A 71 4.74 -3.32 2.42
CA PRO A 71 5.65 -3.95 3.37
C PRO A 71 7.07 -4.05 2.79
N LEU A 72 8.06 -3.45 3.45
CA LEU A 72 9.44 -3.42 2.97
C LEU A 72 10.17 -4.75 3.14
N GLN A 73 9.83 -5.53 4.17
CA GLN A 73 10.43 -6.86 4.35
C GLN A 73 10.11 -7.82 3.19
N MET A 74 8.91 -7.69 2.61
CA MET A 74 8.51 -8.49 1.45
C MET A 74 9.26 -8.04 0.20
N LEU A 75 9.51 -6.74 0.04
CA LEU A 75 10.29 -6.20 -1.07
C LEU A 75 11.66 -6.90 -1.19
N ASP A 76 12.42 -6.92 -0.10
CA ASP A 76 13.77 -7.51 -0.09
C ASP A 76 13.78 -9.00 -0.41
N LYS A 77 12.81 -9.75 0.12
CA LYS A 77 12.71 -11.20 -0.10
C LYS A 77 12.32 -11.51 -1.55
N THR A 78 11.34 -10.78 -2.10
CA THR A 78 10.87 -11.03 -3.47
C THR A 78 11.88 -10.60 -4.52
N LEU A 79 12.60 -9.49 -4.29
CA LEU A 79 13.70 -9.06 -5.18
C LEU A 79 14.85 -10.08 -5.23
N LYS A 80 15.18 -10.70 -4.09
CA LYS A 80 16.19 -11.76 -4.03
C LYS A 80 15.74 -13.04 -4.73
N ALA A 81 14.46 -13.40 -4.60
CA ALA A 81 13.93 -14.64 -5.17
C ALA A 81 13.69 -14.54 -6.69
N ILE A 82 13.24 -13.39 -7.20
CA ILE A 82 12.94 -13.22 -8.63
C ILE A 82 13.41 -11.82 -9.13
N PRO A 83 14.73 -11.62 -9.31
CA PRO A 83 15.31 -10.31 -9.70
C PRO A 83 14.70 -9.72 -10.97
N LEU A 84 14.38 -10.58 -11.95
CA LEU A 84 13.80 -10.20 -13.24
C LEU A 84 12.40 -9.58 -13.14
N LEU A 85 11.65 -9.89 -12.08
CA LEU A 85 10.30 -9.35 -11.89
C LEU A 85 10.27 -8.14 -10.95
N GLY A 86 11.43 -7.60 -10.54
CA GLY A 86 11.51 -6.55 -9.52
C GLY A 86 10.61 -5.33 -9.79
N GLN A 87 10.61 -4.80 -11.02
CA GLN A 87 9.77 -3.65 -11.38
C GLN A 87 8.27 -3.99 -11.45
N LEU A 88 7.93 -5.24 -11.80
CA LEU A 88 6.55 -5.71 -11.87
C LEU A 88 5.98 -5.97 -10.47
N LEU A 89 6.79 -6.54 -9.58
CA LEU A 89 6.45 -6.83 -8.20
C LEU A 89 6.27 -5.55 -7.38
N THR A 90 7.18 -4.59 -7.57
CA THR A 90 7.14 -3.26 -6.92
C THR A 90 6.17 -2.28 -7.57
N GLY A 91 5.73 -2.56 -8.79
CA GLY A 91 4.66 -1.82 -9.46
C GLY A 91 5.04 -0.58 -10.23
N GLY A 92 6.28 -0.09 -10.07
CA GLY A 92 6.72 1.17 -10.67
C GLY A 92 5.69 2.29 -10.46
N LYS A 93 5.37 3.05 -11.51
CA LYS A 93 4.37 4.14 -11.45
C LYS A 93 2.90 3.67 -11.42
N LYS A 94 2.62 2.37 -11.62
CA LYS A 94 1.28 1.83 -11.88
C LYS A 94 0.81 0.82 -10.83
N GLY A 95 1.53 0.70 -9.73
CA GLY A 95 1.27 -0.22 -8.64
C GLY A 95 1.56 -1.70 -8.92
N GLY A 96 1.88 -2.43 -7.85
CA GLY A 96 2.61 -3.70 -7.88
C GLY A 96 2.02 -4.81 -7.02
N LEU A 97 2.44 -6.04 -7.28
CA LEU A 97 1.92 -7.26 -6.62
C LEU A 97 2.10 -7.27 -5.10
N ILE A 98 3.05 -6.50 -4.56
CA ILE A 98 3.31 -6.41 -3.11
C ILE A 98 2.63 -5.21 -2.44
N GLU A 99 1.95 -4.36 -3.20
CA GLU A 99 1.24 -3.20 -2.66
C GLU A 99 -0.20 -3.59 -2.29
N THR A 100 -0.59 -3.36 -1.05
CA THR A 100 -1.97 -3.59 -0.59
C THR A 100 -2.73 -2.28 -0.52
N TYR A 101 -3.94 -2.25 -1.06
CA TYR A 101 -4.81 -1.08 -1.00
C TYR A 101 -5.85 -1.24 0.11
N PHE A 102 -6.05 -0.18 0.88
CA PHE A 102 -7.08 -0.08 1.91
C PHE A 102 -7.94 1.14 1.64
N ARG A 103 -9.26 0.97 1.72
CA ARG A 103 -10.19 2.08 1.84
C ARG A 103 -10.37 2.38 3.32
N VAL A 104 -10.25 3.66 3.67
CA VAL A 104 -10.43 4.18 5.02
C VAL A 104 -11.61 5.14 4.99
N ASP A 105 -12.70 4.81 5.67
CA ASP A 105 -13.88 5.67 5.71
C ASP A 105 -14.63 5.61 7.04
N GLY A 106 -15.63 6.49 7.20
CA GLY A 106 -16.43 6.57 8.42
C GLY A 106 -15.93 7.64 9.36
N LYS A 107 -16.01 7.40 10.68
CA LYS A 107 -15.63 8.40 11.67
C LYS A 107 -14.13 8.60 11.72
N LEU A 108 -13.63 9.83 11.74
CA LEU A 108 -12.19 10.10 11.84
C LEU A 108 -11.64 9.60 13.19
N SER A 109 -12.43 9.71 14.25
CA SER A 109 -12.12 9.16 15.59
C SER A 109 -12.09 7.63 15.68
N LYS A 110 -12.79 6.92 14.78
CA LYS A 110 -12.82 5.45 14.73
C LYS A 110 -13.11 4.99 13.28
N PRO A 111 -12.10 5.05 12.40
CA PRO A 111 -12.32 4.77 10.99
C PRO A 111 -12.47 3.27 10.72
N ASN A 112 -13.21 2.95 9.66
CA ASN A 112 -13.32 1.61 9.12
C ASN A 112 -12.21 1.39 8.09
N PHE A 113 -11.56 0.23 8.14
CA PHE A 113 -10.53 -0.16 7.19
C PHE A 113 -11.02 -1.36 6.38
N THR A 114 -11.09 -1.21 5.06
CA THR A 114 -11.48 -2.29 4.14
C THR A 114 -10.35 -2.55 3.16
N MET A 115 -9.80 -3.77 3.16
CA MET A 115 -8.81 -4.19 2.17
C MET A 115 -9.46 -4.29 0.78
N GLN A 116 -8.75 -3.82 -0.25
CA GLN A 116 -9.17 -3.85 -1.65
C GLN A 116 -8.23 -4.73 -2.47
N PRO A 117 -8.31 -6.07 -2.35
CA PRO A 117 -7.37 -6.99 -2.99
C PRO A 117 -7.39 -6.95 -4.52
N HIS A 118 -8.51 -6.52 -5.13
CA HIS A 118 -8.63 -6.40 -6.58
C HIS A 118 -7.72 -5.32 -7.17
N LYS A 119 -7.38 -4.27 -6.41
CA LYS A 119 -6.42 -3.24 -6.84
C LYS A 119 -4.96 -3.70 -6.72
N SER A 120 -4.70 -4.74 -5.94
CA SER A 120 -3.36 -5.28 -5.66
C SER A 120 -2.95 -6.40 -6.62
N LEU A 121 -3.90 -7.28 -6.98
CA LEU A 121 -3.62 -8.53 -7.71
C LEU A 121 -4.36 -8.67 -9.06
N LEU A 122 -5.54 -8.04 -9.23
CA LEU A 122 -6.44 -8.38 -10.35
C LEU A 122 -6.38 -7.43 -11.55
N GLU A 123 -5.69 -6.30 -11.48
CA GLU A 123 -5.57 -5.43 -12.67
C GLU A 123 -4.60 -5.96 -13.75
N LYS A 124 -3.82 -7.03 -13.49
CA LYS A 124 -2.69 -7.38 -14.38
C LYS A 124 -2.38 -8.87 -14.65
N PRO A 125 -3.31 -9.85 -14.63
CA PRO A 125 -2.96 -11.22 -15.04
C PRO A 125 -2.37 -11.26 -16.47
N GLY A 126 -2.94 -10.49 -17.41
CA GLY A 126 -2.43 -10.41 -18.78
C GLY A 126 -1.05 -9.74 -18.94
N SER A 127 -0.71 -8.78 -18.06
CA SER A 127 0.59 -8.10 -18.12
C SER A 127 1.71 -8.99 -17.58
N ILE A 128 1.42 -9.74 -16.50
CA ILE A 128 2.36 -10.69 -15.90
C ILE A 128 2.64 -11.85 -16.87
N LEU A 129 1.59 -12.41 -17.48
CA LEU A 129 1.72 -13.46 -18.50
C LEU A 129 2.53 -12.99 -19.72
N LYS A 130 2.31 -11.75 -20.18
CA LYS A 130 3.04 -11.19 -21.32
C LYS A 130 4.54 -11.02 -21.03
N GLU A 131 4.92 -10.62 -19.82
CA GLU A 131 6.33 -10.52 -19.44
C GLU A 131 6.97 -11.91 -19.21
N LEU A 132 6.25 -12.86 -18.61
CA LEU A 132 6.72 -14.25 -18.49
C LEU A 132 7.00 -14.91 -19.85
N LEU A 133 6.15 -14.63 -20.85
CA LEU A 133 6.35 -15.15 -22.22
C LEU A 133 7.59 -14.56 -22.90
N LYS A 134 7.95 -13.29 -22.62
CA LYS A 134 9.18 -12.67 -23.14
C LYS A 134 10.44 -13.28 -22.54
N LEU A 135 10.40 -13.69 -21.27
CA LEU A 135 11.54 -14.32 -20.60
C LEU A 135 11.91 -15.70 -21.16
N LYS A 136 10.95 -16.42 -21.78
CA LYS A 136 11.22 -17.72 -22.41
C LYS A 136 11.90 -17.60 -23.77
N GLN A 137 11.91 -16.41 -24.38
CA GLN A 137 12.42 -16.19 -25.74
C GLN A 137 13.85 -15.61 -25.78
N ASN A 138 14.49 -15.43 -24.62
CA ASN A 138 15.90 -15.04 -24.50
C ASN A 138 16.72 -16.14 -23.81
#